data_AF-A0A917MB75-F1
#
_entry.id   AF-A0A917MB75-F1
#
_cell.length_a   1.000
_cell.length_b   1.000
_cell.length_c   1.000
_cell.angle_alpha   90.00
_cell.angle_beta   90.00
_cell.angle_gamma   90.00
#
_symmetry.space_group_name_H-M   'P 1'
#
loop_
_entity.id
_entity.type
_entity.pdbx_description
1 polymer ?
#
loop_
_entity_poly.entity_id
_entity_poly.type
_entity_poly.pdbx_seq_one_letter_code
_entity_poly.pdbx_strand_id
1 'polypeptide(L)'
;MKIIWLATLLISSLLLVIVLLRNKLSMAWLKGFAVHLVLAAVVLYVLNYSGLIPKMYIPLNPATIGTVVVLGVPGIALIAGVQYFIV
;
A
#
# COMPACT_ATOMS: atom_id res chain seq x y z
N MET A 1 22.46 11.99 -20.96
CA MET A 1 21.01 12.11 -20.69
C MET A 1 20.55 11.20 -19.55
N LYS A 2 20.60 9.87 -19.66
CA LYS A 2 20.12 8.94 -18.60
C LYS A 2 20.76 9.16 -17.21
N ILE A 3 22.06 9.45 -17.18
CA ILE A 3 22.81 9.69 -15.94
C ILE A 3 22.34 10.95 -15.21
N ILE A 4 21.97 12.00 -15.96
CA ILE A 4 21.46 13.26 -15.39
C ILE A 4 20.11 13.01 -14.72
N TRP A 5 19.20 12.28 -15.37
CA TRP A 5 17.91 11.89 -14.78
C TRP A 5 18.07 11.04 -13.52
N LEU A 6 18.99 10.07 -13.55
CA LEU A 6 19.24 9.18 -12.41
C LEU A 6 19.86 9.96 -11.24
N ALA A 7 20.81 10.85 -11.50
CA ALA A 7 21.39 11.75 -10.50
C ALA A 7 20.33 12.68 -9.89
N THR A 8 19.48 13.31 -10.71
CA THR A 8 18.39 14.16 -10.24
C THR A 8 17.41 13.40 -9.37
N LEU A 9 17.03 12.17 -9.75
CA LEU A 9 16.15 11.31 -8.97
C LEU A 9 16.76 10.93 -7.62
N LEU A 10 18.03 10.55 -7.61
CA LEU A 10 18.74 10.19 -6.37
C LEU A 10 18.83 11.38 -5.43
N ILE A 11 19.24 12.55 -5.93
CA ILE A 11 19.40 13.77 -5.12
C ILE A 11 18.04 14.22 -4.58
N SER A 12 17.00 14.26 -5.41
CA SER A 12 15.66 14.66 -4.97
C SER A 12 15.06 13.69 -3.95
N SER A 13 15.25 12.38 -4.14
CA SER A 13 14.82 11.36 -3.17
C SER A 13 15.57 11.50 -1.84
N LEU A 14 16.88 11.73 -1.89
CA LEU A 14 17.69 11.93 -0.69
C LEU A 14 17.26 13.18 0.09
N LEU A 15 17.05 14.30 -0.61
CA LEU A 15 16.54 15.54 -0.02
C LEU A 15 15.15 15.34 0.60
N LEU A 16 14.26 14.61 -0.06
CA LEU A 16 12.94 14.28 0.47
C LEU A 16 13.05 13.49 1.78
N VAL A 17 13.89 12.46 1.84
CA VAL A 17 14.12 11.68 3.06
C VAL A 17 14.65 12.58 4.19
N ILE A 18 15.62 13.46 3.89
CA ILE A 18 16.15 14.42 4.87
C ILE A 18 15.04 15.35 5.39
N VAL A 19 14.18 15.87 4.51
CA VAL A 19 13.04 16.72 4.89
C VAL A 19 12.06 15.95 5.77
N LEU A 20 11.70 14.73 5.41
CA LEU A 20 10.78 13.90 6.21
C LEU A 20 11.32 13.61 7.62
N LEU A 21 12.62 13.34 7.74
CA LEU A 21 13.29 13.12 9.03
C LEU A 21 13.39 14.41 9.85
N ARG A 22 13.71 15.55 9.22
CA ARG A 22 13.83 16.85 9.89
C ARG A 22 12.50 17.42 10.34
N ASN A 23 11.46 17.25 9.54
CA ASN A 23 10.16 17.87 9.78
C ASN A 23 9.33 17.14 10.85
N LYS A 24 9.99 16.29 11.66
CA LYS A 24 9.40 15.43 12.69
C LYS A 24 8.04 14.94 12.25
N LEU A 25 8.02 14.18 11.14
CA LEU A 25 6.81 13.49 10.68
C LEU A 25 6.12 12.95 11.93
N SER A 26 4.96 13.54 12.26
CA SER A 26 4.43 13.41 13.60
C SER A 26 4.36 11.92 13.91
N MET A 27 4.90 11.49 15.04
CA MET A 27 4.80 10.08 15.43
C MET A 27 3.33 9.63 15.44
N ALA A 28 2.39 10.57 15.59
CA ALA A 28 0.95 10.35 15.38
C ALA A 28 0.58 9.96 13.93
N TRP A 29 1.17 10.59 12.92
CA TRP A 29 0.96 10.22 11.52
C TRP A 29 1.48 8.82 11.22
N LEU A 30 2.68 8.48 11.70
CA LEU A 30 3.28 7.17 11.46
C LEU A 30 2.50 6.06 12.18
N LYS A 31 2.02 6.33 13.40
CA LYS A 31 1.07 5.45 14.11
C LYS A 31 -0.26 5.32 13.35
N GLY A 32 -0.82 6.41 12.85
CA GLY A 32 -2.06 6.39 12.08
C GLY A 32 -1.95 5.57 10.79
N PHE A 33 -0.83 5.73 10.07
CA PHE A 33 -0.51 4.93 8.89
C PHE A 33 -0.33 3.45 9.24
N ALA A 34 0.41 3.12 10.30
CA ALA A 34 0.60 1.74 10.74
C ALA A 34 -0.73 1.08 11.12
N VAL A 35 -1.62 1.79 11.81
CA VAL A 35 -2.98 1.30 12.13
C VAL A 35 -3.77 1.04 10.86
N HIS A 36 -3.76 1.95 9.88
CA HIS A 36 -4.41 1.72 8.59
C HIS A 36 -3.83 0.51 7.85
N LEU A 37 -2.51 0.33 7.90
CA LEU A 37 -1.82 -0.80 7.28
C LEU A 37 -2.21 -2.14 7.91
N VAL A 38 -2.25 -2.21 9.24
CA VAL A 38 -2.72 -3.40 9.95
C VAL A 38 -4.20 -3.64 9.67
N LEU A 39 -5.02 -2.60 9.68
CA LEU A 39 -6.46 -2.71 9.42
C LEU A 39 -6.74 -3.21 8.01
N ALA A 40 -6.02 -2.71 7.00
CA ALA A 40 -6.12 -3.21 5.62
C ALA A 40 -5.74 -4.71 5.53
N ALA A 41 -4.66 -5.12 6.19
CA ALA A 41 -4.26 -6.52 6.23
C ALA A 41 -5.32 -7.40 6.93
N VAL A 42 -5.89 -6.94 8.05
CA VAL A 42 -6.95 -7.64 8.78
C VAL A 42 -8.21 -7.77 7.93
N VAL A 43 -8.64 -6.72 7.25
CA VAL A 43 -9.81 -6.75 6.36
C VAL A 43 -9.61 -7.77 5.24
N LEU A 44 -8.45 -7.75 4.57
CA LEU A 44 -8.11 -8.73 3.53
C LEU A 44 -8.08 -10.17 4.08
N TYR A 45 -7.53 -10.37 5.27
CA TYR A 45 -7.53 -11.68 5.93
C TYR A 45 -8.95 -12.17 6.21
N VAL A 46 -9.79 -11.34 6.82
CA VAL A 46 -11.18 -11.69 7.12
C VAL A 46 -11.94 -11.99 5.82
N LEU A 47 -11.77 -11.19 4.77
CA LEU A 47 -12.43 -11.43 3.48
C LEU A 47 -12.06 -12.78 2.88
N ASN A 48 -10.78 -13.17 2.92
CA ASN A 48 -10.33 -14.46 2.40
C ASN A 48 -10.87 -15.66 3.21
N TYR A 49 -10.89 -15.57 4.54
CA TYR A 49 -11.24 -16.71 5.41
C TYR A 49 -12.73 -16.79 5.78
N SER A 50 -13.47 -15.68 5.67
CA SER A 50 -14.89 -15.64 6.00
C SER A 50 -15.79 -16.35 4.99
N GLY A 51 -15.30 -16.59 3.77
CA GLY A 51 -16.11 -17.13 2.67
C GLY A 51 -17.21 -16.17 2.21
N LEU A 52 -17.17 -14.89 2.61
CA LEU A 52 -18.15 -13.87 2.22
C LEU A 52 -18.28 -13.74 0.70
N ILE A 53 -17.17 -13.92 -0.02
CA ILE A 53 -17.16 -13.93 -1.49
C ILE A 53 -16.57 -15.27 -1.96
N PRO A 54 -17.40 -16.20 -2.45
CA PRO A 54 -16.94 -17.52 -2.90
C PRO A 54 -15.90 -17.41 -4.02
N LYS A 55 -14.86 -18.24 -3.97
CA LYS A 55 -13.76 -18.31 -4.95
C LYS A 55 -12.89 -17.05 -5.09
N MET A 56 -13.08 -16.04 -4.23
CA MET A 56 -12.16 -14.91 -4.13
C MET A 56 -11.00 -15.27 -3.20
N TYR A 57 -9.77 -15.04 -3.65
CA TYR A 57 -8.56 -15.28 -2.88
C TYR A 57 -7.53 -14.20 -3.21
N ILE A 58 -7.43 -13.22 -2.30
CA ILE A 58 -6.49 -12.11 -2.43
C ILE A 58 -5.22 -12.46 -1.67
N PRO A 59 -4.05 -12.67 -2.33
CA PRO A 59 -2.83 -13.01 -1.61
C PRO A 59 -2.45 -11.87 -0.66
N LEU A 60 -2.16 -12.16 0.61
CA LEU A 60 -1.64 -11.18 1.57
C LEU A 60 -0.14 -10.96 1.36
N ASN A 61 0.21 -9.95 0.57
CA ASN A 61 1.60 -9.54 0.34
C ASN A 61 1.71 -8.00 0.41
N PRO A 62 2.93 -7.44 0.43
CA PRO A 62 3.10 -5.99 0.55
C PRO A 62 2.43 -5.18 -0.55
N ALA A 63 2.30 -5.73 -1.76
CA ALA A 63 1.67 -5.05 -2.88
C ALA A 63 0.15 -4.96 -2.69
N THR A 64 -0.54 -6.06 -2.38
CA THR A 64 -2.00 -6.07 -2.18
C THR A 64 -2.42 -5.27 -0.97
N ILE A 65 -1.69 -5.42 0.15
CA ILE A 65 -1.93 -4.62 1.36
C ILE A 65 -1.70 -3.15 1.05
N GLY A 66 -0.60 -2.79 0.38
CA GLY A 66 -0.31 -1.41 -0.02
C GLY A 66 -1.40 -0.80 -0.91
N THR A 67 -1.92 -1.55 -1.88
CA THR A 67 -3.02 -1.11 -2.72
C THR A 67 -4.29 -0.80 -1.90
N VAL A 68 -4.64 -1.65 -0.94
CA VAL A 68 -5.80 -1.42 -0.06
C VAL A 68 -5.55 -0.30 0.94
N VAL A 69 -4.32 -0.09 1.40
CA VAL A 69 -3.97 1.05 2.26
C VAL A 69 -4.12 2.38 1.53
N VAL A 70 -3.69 2.44 0.27
CA VAL A 70 -3.75 3.68 -0.53
C VAL A 70 -5.17 3.95 -1.03
N LEU A 71 -5.85 2.91 -1.53
CA LEU A 71 -7.14 3.07 -2.21
C LEU A 71 -8.34 2.71 -1.33
N GLY A 72 -8.16 2.08 -0.18
CA GLY A 72 -9.24 1.63 0.70
C GLY A 72 -10.09 0.52 0.06
N VAL A 73 -11.41 0.62 0.25
CA VAL A 73 -12.41 -0.28 -0.35
C VAL A 73 -12.29 -0.36 -1.89
N PRO A 74 -12.12 0.74 -2.63
CA PRO A 74 -11.79 0.69 -4.06
C PRO A 74 -10.58 -0.20 -4.41
N GLY A 75 -9.57 -0.27 -3.55
CA GLY A 75 -8.41 -1.14 -3.74
C GLY A 75 -8.78 -2.62 -3.67
N ILE A 76 -9.68 -3.00 -2.76
CA ILE A 76 -10.21 -4.36 -2.66
C ILE A 76 -10.98 -4.72 -3.94
N ALA A 77 -11.84 -3.83 -4.40
CA ALA A 77 -12.59 -4.01 -5.64
C ALA A 77 -11.68 -4.12 -6.87
N LEU A 78 -10.60 -3.34 -6.92
CA LEU A 78 -9.60 -3.43 -7.98
C LEU A 78 -8.93 -4.80 -8.00
N ILE A 79 -8.45 -5.28 -6.84
CA ILE A 79 -7.76 -6.57 -6.76
C ILE A 79 -8.73 -7.72 -7.08
N ALA A 80 -9.96 -7.64 -6.58
CA ALA A 80 -11.03 -8.57 -6.90
C ALA A 80 -11.35 -8.59 -8.41
N GLY A 81 -11.42 -7.43 -9.05
CA GLY A 81 -11.63 -7.31 -10.49
C GLY A 81 -10.48 -7.92 -11.28
N VAL A 82 -9.23 -7.61 -10.90
CA VAL A 82 -8.04 -8.22 -11.50
C VAL A 82 -8.10 -9.74 -11.39
N GLN A 83 -8.44 -10.28 -10.22
CA GLN A 83 -8.61 -11.71 -10.06
C GLN A 83 -9.71 -12.25 -10.97
N TYR A 84 -10.88 -11.62 -11.01
CA TYR A 84 -12.01 -12.09 -11.81
C TYR A 84 -11.77 -12.07 -13.33
N PHE A 85 -11.03 -11.09 -13.84
CA PHE A 85 -10.79 -10.93 -15.28
C PHE A 85 -9.54 -11.63 -15.79
N ILE A 86 -8.51 -11.79 -14.94
CA ILE A 86 -7.20 -12.32 -15.35
C ILE A 86 -7.01 -13.79 -14.95
N VAL A 87 -7.65 -14.23 -13.85
CA VAL A 87 -7.49 -15.59 -13.29
C VAL A 87 -8.76 -16.40 -13.50
#